data_AF-F0SC35-F1
#
_entry.id   AF-F0SC35-F1
#
_cell.length_a   1.000
_cell.length_b   1.000
_cell.length_c   1.000
_cell.angle_alpha   90.00
_cell.angle_beta   90.00
_cell.angle_gamma   90.00
#
_symmetry.space_group_name_H-M   'P 1'
#
loop_
_entity.id
_entity.type
_entity.pdbx_description
1 polymer ?
#
loop_
_entity_poly.entity_id
_entity_poly.type
_entity_poly.pdbx_seq_one_letter_code
_entity_poly.pdbx_strand_id
1 'polypeptide(L)'
;MKHIIFLTSLFFSHFLYGQSSTDLEKNAIEQEANKNYTNALGLYNYIKLRDSLSSIGLRASQKIDILIPLVLNELNGTWKLKQNLSQETDIRFTELLKIKNGKARFIKVNNGKEKVVDVINLEIEPYSPNIIFDFPKIKLKNGEIWSLSFRKINGEKRLIWKQKINNSGALMLTIDDRSIIKDPVKRKEALEGEVLTYYILEN
;
A
#
# COMPACT_ATOMS: atom_id res chain seq x y z
N MET A 1 -20.75 -13.85 20.55
CA MET A 1 -19.75 -12.76 20.60
C MET A 1 -19.80 -11.99 19.29
N LYS A 2 -20.14 -10.70 19.34
CA LYS A 2 -20.18 -9.84 18.15
C LYS A 2 -18.75 -9.38 17.84
N HIS A 3 -18.16 -9.92 16.77
CA HIS A 3 -16.90 -9.40 16.25
C HIS A 3 -17.17 -8.05 15.58
N ILE A 4 -16.77 -6.97 16.26
CA ILE A 4 -16.67 -5.64 15.68
C ILE A 4 -15.44 -5.68 14.76
N ILE A 5 -15.66 -5.88 13.47
CA ILE A 5 -14.61 -5.75 12.45
C ILE A 5 -14.52 -4.26 12.12
N PHE A 6 -13.38 -3.65 12.50
CA PHE A 6 -13.07 -2.26 12.21
C PHE A 6 -12.87 -2.07 10.69
N LEU A 7 -13.91 -1.57 10.02
CA LEU A 7 -13.87 -1.06 8.65
C LEU A 7 -12.94 0.17 8.59
N THR A 8 -11.65 -0.03 8.29
CA THR A 8 -10.65 1.05 8.32
C THR A 8 -10.07 1.45 6.98
N SER A 9 -10.35 0.73 5.87
CA SER A 9 -9.62 0.99 4.62
C SER A 9 -10.33 1.85 3.58
N LEU A 10 -11.64 2.11 3.70
CA LEU A 10 -12.41 2.85 2.67
C LEU A 10 -13.03 4.18 3.13
N PHE A 11 -12.99 4.50 4.43
CA PHE A 11 -13.50 5.78 4.94
C PHE A 11 -12.44 6.89 5.04
N PHE A 12 -11.16 6.59 4.85
CA PHE A 12 -10.10 7.57 5.12
C PHE A 12 -10.21 8.83 4.23
N SER A 13 -10.53 8.71 2.94
CA SER A 13 -10.63 9.89 2.05
C SER A 13 -11.80 10.83 2.39
N HIS A 14 -12.93 10.30 2.87
CA HIS A 14 -14.06 11.13 3.34
C HIS A 14 -13.85 11.65 4.78
N PHE A 15 -13.06 10.97 5.61
CA PHE A 15 -12.78 11.38 6.99
C PHE A 15 -11.76 12.51 7.09
N LEU A 16 -10.93 12.71 6.05
CA LEU A 16 -9.95 13.81 5.99
C LEU A 16 -10.59 15.17 5.67
N TYR A 17 -11.70 15.18 4.95
CA TYR A 17 -12.45 16.39 4.62
C TYR A 17 -13.14 16.94 5.87
N GLY A 18 -12.59 18.03 6.42
CA GLY A 18 -13.15 18.75 7.58
C GLY A 18 -12.35 18.64 8.89
N GLN A 19 -11.32 17.80 8.96
CA GLN A 19 -10.43 17.76 10.14
C GLN A 19 -9.50 18.97 10.18
N SER A 20 -9.10 19.42 11.37
CA SER A 20 -8.02 20.41 11.46
C SER A 20 -6.67 19.76 11.18
N SER A 21 -5.66 20.53 10.75
CA SER A 21 -4.30 20.00 10.58
C SER A 21 -3.68 19.52 11.88
N THR A 22 -4.14 20.04 13.02
CA THR A 22 -3.77 19.54 14.35
C THR A 22 -4.30 18.13 14.59
N ASP A 23 -5.56 17.86 14.24
CA ASP A 23 -6.16 16.52 14.38
C ASP A 23 -5.46 15.52 13.46
N LEU A 24 -5.16 15.95 12.23
CA LEU A 24 -4.40 15.17 11.26
C LEU A 24 -2.99 14.85 11.77
N GLU A 25 -2.30 15.83 12.38
CA GLU A 25 -0.96 15.63 12.95
C GLU A 25 -1.01 14.62 14.10
N LYS A 26 -2.01 14.72 14.99
CA LYS A 26 -2.22 13.75 16.07
C LYS A 26 -2.44 12.34 15.52
N ASN A 27 -3.28 12.19 14.50
CA ASN A 27 -3.52 10.91 13.83
C ASN A 27 -2.23 10.38 13.19
N ALA A 28 -1.43 11.23 12.56
CA ALA A 28 -0.17 10.83 11.95
C ALA A 28 0.82 10.29 12.99
N ILE A 29 0.94 10.96 14.14
CA ILE A 29 1.78 10.53 15.27
C ILE A 29 1.32 9.16 15.80
N GLU A 30 0.02 8.91 15.90
CA GLU A 30 -0.52 7.61 16.31
C GLU A 30 -0.19 6.51 15.30
N GLN A 31 -0.27 6.80 13.99
CA GLN A 31 0.16 5.85 12.95
C GLN A 31 1.66 5.57 13.04
N GLU A 32 2.51 6.58 13.29
CA GLU A 32 3.95 6.40 13.51
C GLU A 32 4.23 5.48 14.72
N ALA A 33 3.57 5.74 15.85
CA ALA A 33 3.74 4.96 17.08
C ALA A 33 3.38 3.47 16.87
N ASN A 34 2.38 3.22 16.01
CA ASN A 34 1.96 1.87 15.62
C ASN A 34 2.79 1.27 14.47
N LYS A 35 3.88 1.93 14.04
CA LYS A 35 4.75 1.55 12.91
C LYS A 35 4.00 1.43 11.59
N ASN A 36 2.93 2.20 11.40
CA ASN A 36 2.18 2.27 10.16
C ASN A 36 2.66 3.46 9.31
N TYR A 37 3.90 3.36 8.85
CA TYR A 37 4.61 4.51 8.26
C TYR A 37 3.99 4.98 6.93
N THR A 38 3.38 4.08 6.15
CA THR A 38 2.71 4.47 4.90
C THR A 38 1.51 5.37 5.16
N ASN A 39 0.69 5.05 6.16
CA ASN A 39 -0.45 5.89 6.54
C ASN A 39 0.01 7.22 7.17
N ALA A 40 1.02 7.18 8.04
CA ALA A 40 1.62 8.38 8.60
C ALA A 40 2.15 9.32 7.50
N LEU A 41 2.89 8.77 6.53
CA LEU A 41 3.44 9.51 5.40
C LEU A 41 2.33 10.19 4.58
N GLY A 42 1.24 9.48 4.30
CA GLY A 42 0.12 10.07 3.57
C GLY A 42 -0.61 11.17 4.34
N LEU A 43 -0.76 11.04 5.66
CA LEU A 43 -1.33 12.08 6.52
C LEU A 43 -0.45 13.33 6.57
N TYR A 44 0.86 13.17 6.77
CA TYR A 44 1.79 14.31 6.72
C TYR A 44 1.82 14.97 5.35
N ASN A 45 1.73 14.19 4.27
CA ASN A 45 1.64 14.76 2.93
C ASN A 45 0.36 15.60 2.76
N TYR A 46 -0.77 15.11 3.27
CA TYR A 46 -2.03 15.84 3.22
C TYR A 46 -1.96 17.16 4.00
N ILE A 47 -1.36 17.15 5.20
CA ILE A 47 -1.11 18.37 5.99
C ILE A 47 -0.22 19.35 5.21
N LYS A 48 0.88 18.87 4.64
CA LYS A 48 1.81 19.69 3.85
C LYS A 48 1.13 20.34 2.66
N LEU A 49 0.28 19.61 1.94
CA LEU A 49 -0.46 20.14 0.79
C LEU A 49 -1.43 21.25 1.18
N ARG A 50 -2.07 21.13 2.35
CA ARG A 50 -3.09 22.08 2.80
C ARG A 50 -2.50 23.31 3.48
N ASP A 51 -1.54 23.12 4.39
CA ASP A 51 -1.04 24.17 5.29
C ASP A 51 0.48 24.34 5.22
N SER A 52 1.05 24.31 4.00
CA SER A 52 2.49 24.26 3.72
C SER A 52 3.36 25.29 4.45
N LEU A 53 2.88 26.52 4.64
CA LEU A 53 3.63 27.62 5.26
C LEU A 53 3.45 27.72 6.78
N SER A 54 2.56 26.92 7.36
CA SER A 54 2.34 26.90 8.81
C SER A 54 3.44 26.13 9.55
N SER A 55 3.56 26.35 10.87
CA SER A 55 4.47 25.55 11.70
C SER A 55 4.16 24.06 11.64
N ILE A 56 2.89 23.69 11.50
CA ILE A 56 2.43 22.30 11.33
C ILE A 56 2.89 21.76 9.97
N GLY A 57 2.72 22.53 8.89
CA GLY A 57 3.15 22.15 7.55
C GLY A 57 4.67 21.95 7.43
N LEU A 58 5.45 22.82 8.07
CA LEU A 58 6.91 22.69 8.13
C LEU A 58 7.34 21.42 8.87
N ARG A 59 6.73 21.10 10.02
CA ARG A 59 6.97 19.83 10.74
C ARG A 59 6.55 18.63 9.91
N ALA A 60 5.40 18.70 9.22
CA ALA A 60 4.94 17.63 8.34
C ALA A 60 5.94 17.37 7.21
N SER A 61 6.56 18.41 6.64
CA SER A 61 7.61 18.23 5.63
C SER A 61 8.84 17.51 6.19
N GLN A 62 9.31 17.88 7.38
CA GLN A 62 10.43 17.18 8.03
C GLN A 62 10.11 15.71 8.31
N LYS A 63 8.87 15.43 8.72
CA LYS A 63 8.39 14.07 8.96
C LYS A 63 8.34 13.22 7.69
N ILE A 64 7.94 13.80 6.56
CA ILE A 64 7.95 13.11 5.26
C ILE A 64 9.36 12.60 4.93
N ASP A 65 10.38 13.44 5.07
CA ASP A 65 11.77 13.08 4.74
C ASP A 65 12.30 11.94 5.64
N ILE A 66 11.88 11.89 6.90
CA ILE A 66 12.21 10.81 7.84
C ILE A 66 11.46 9.52 7.50
N LEU A 67 10.19 9.60 7.08
CA LEU A 67 9.34 8.43 6.86
C LEU A 67 9.61 7.72 5.54
N ILE A 68 10.02 8.43 4.48
CA ILE A 68 10.34 7.84 3.17
C ILE A 68 11.30 6.63 3.29
N PRO A 69 12.50 6.74 3.91
CA PRO A 69 13.41 5.60 4.03
C PRO A 69 12.83 4.47 4.89
N LEU A 70 12.00 4.77 5.89
CA LEU A 70 11.34 3.76 6.72
C LEU A 70 10.34 2.95 5.89
N VAL A 71 9.47 3.62 5.11
CA VAL A 71 8.52 2.97 4.21
C VAL A 71 9.23 2.10 3.17
N LEU A 72 10.34 2.56 2.60
CA LEU A 72 11.12 1.76 1.66
C LEU A 72 11.75 0.54 2.32
N ASN A 73 12.24 0.67 3.55
CA ASN A 73 12.80 -0.46 4.30
C ASN A 73 11.73 -1.51 4.63
N GLU A 74 10.46 -1.11 4.80
CA GLU A 74 9.36 -2.03 5.04
C GLU A 74 9.08 -2.99 3.88
N LEU A 75 9.57 -2.70 2.67
CA LEU A 75 9.46 -3.61 1.52
C LEU A 75 10.32 -4.85 1.70
N ASN A 76 11.46 -4.73 2.40
CA ASN A 76 12.40 -5.83 2.55
C ASN A 76 11.78 -6.97 3.36
N GLY A 77 11.95 -8.20 2.87
CA GLY A 77 11.40 -9.38 3.52
C GLY A 77 11.12 -10.52 2.56
N THR A 78 10.68 -11.64 3.14
CA THR A 78 10.07 -12.75 2.41
C THR A 78 8.56 -12.64 2.56
N TRP A 79 7.87 -12.65 1.43
CA TRP A 79 6.44 -12.42 1.36
C TRP A 79 5.79 -13.63 0.70
N LYS A 80 4.69 -14.12 1.25
CA LYS A 80 3.90 -15.23 0.73
C LYS A 80 2.65 -14.74 0.03
N LEU A 81 2.46 -15.13 -1.22
CA LEU A 81 1.28 -14.77 -2.00
C LEU A 81 0.04 -15.37 -1.34
N LYS A 82 -0.98 -14.54 -1.16
CA LYS A 82 -2.29 -15.00 -0.66
C LYS A 82 -3.41 -14.78 -1.65
N GLN A 83 -3.35 -13.68 -2.39
CA GLN A 83 -4.32 -13.38 -3.42
C GLN A 83 -3.58 -12.89 -4.65
N ASN A 84 -3.88 -13.49 -5.79
CA ASN A 84 -3.49 -13.00 -7.10
C ASN A 84 -4.76 -12.77 -7.92
N LEU A 85 -5.10 -11.50 -8.12
CA LEU A 85 -6.10 -11.13 -9.10
C LEU A 85 -5.32 -10.89 -10.38
N SER A 86 -5.39 -11.87 -11.30
CA SER A 86 -4.71 -11.83 -12.58
C SER A 86 -5.04 -10.51 -13.28
N GLN A 87 -4.04 -9.65 -13.41
CA GLN A 87 -4.10 -8.43 -14.20
C GLN A 87 -3.31 -8.67 -15.49
N GLU A 88 -3.59 -7.89 -16.54
CA GLU A 88 -2.71 -7.85 -17.70
C GLU A 88 -1.39 -7.19 -17.28
N THR A 89 -0.40 -8.02 -16.97
CA THR A 89 0.92 -7.59 -16.49
C THR A 89 2.00 -8.57 -16.90
N ASP A 90 3.20 -8.05 -17.11
CA ASP A 90 4.41 -8.86 -17.28
C ASP A 90 4.99 -9.35 -15.93
N ILE A 91 4.44 -8.92 -14.78
CA ILE A 91 4.83 -9.46 -13.48
C ILE A 91 4.29 -10.88 -13.31
N ARG A 92 5.21 -11.83 -13.19
CA ARG A 92 4.89 -13.21 -12.81
C ARG A 92 4.81 -13.34 -11.29
N PHE A 93 3.64 -13.05 -10.72
CA PHE A 93 3.36 -13.31 -9.32
C PHE A 93 3.46 -14.81 -9.01
N THR A 94 4.28 -15.15 -8.00
CA THR A 94 4.54 -16.53 -7.54
C THR A 94 4.30 -16.66 -6.04
N GLU A 95 4.33 -17.89 -5.54
CA GLU A 95 4.07 -18.26 -4.14
C GLU A 95 4.88 -17.45 -3.13
N LEU A 96 6.17 -17.23 -3.42
CA LEU A 96 7.05 -16.40 -2.60
C LEU A 96 7.57 -15.21 -3.40
N LEU A 97 7.72 -14.08 -2.71
CA LEU A 97 8.37 -12.87 -3.17
C LEU A 97 9.42 -12.48 -2.14
N LYS A 98 10.71 -12.46 -2.54
CA LYS A 98 11.81 -11.99 -1.68
C LYS A 98 12.28 -10.63 -2.16
N ILE A 99 12.10 -9.61 -1.34
CA ILE A 99 12.59 -8.26 -1.60
C ILE A 99 13.82 -7.99 -0.74
N LYS A 100 14.93 -7.68 -1.39
CA LYS A 100 16.16 -7.27 -0.70
C LYS A 100 17.00 -6.35 -1.60
N ASN A 101 17.49 -5.25 -1.04
CA ASN A 101 18.36 -4.28 -1.72
C ASN A 101 17.77 -3.79 -3.05
N GLY A 102 16.49 -3.40 -3.03
CA GLY A 102 15.79 -2.90 -4.22
C GLY A 102 15.56 -3.95 -5.32
N LYS A 103 15.70 -5.24 -5.03
CA LYS A 103 15.41 -6.33 -5.97
C LYS A 103 14.28 -7.20 -5.43
N ALA A 104 13.25 -7.40 -6.23
CA ALA A 104 12.17 -8.33 -5.96
C ALA A 104 12.38 -9.61 -6.77
N ARG A 105 12.47 -10.74 -6.06
CA ARG A 105 12.63 -12.08 -6.65
C ARG A 105 11.34 -12.86 -6.47
N PHE A 106 10.73 -13.26 -7.57
CA PHE A 106 9.54 -14.10 -7.60
C PHE A 106 9.99 -15.56 -7.63
N ILE A 107 9.61 -16.33 -6.61
CA ILE A 107 10.05 -17.69 -6.35
C ILE A 107 8.86 -18.66 -6.33
N LYS A 108 9.01 -19.80 -7.01
CA LYS A 108 8.17 -20.99 -6.86
C LYS A 108 8.85 -22.01 -5.96
N VAL A 109 8.07 -22.75 -5.20
CA VAL A 109 8.51 -23.79 -4.27
C VAL A 109 8.01 -25.14 -4.77
N ASN A 110 8.94 -25.97 -5.26
CA ASN A 110 8.64 -27.32 -5.71
C ASN A 110 9.28 -28.32 -4.74
N ASN A 111 8.47 -29.14 -4.06
CA ASN A 111 8.94 -30.12 -3.08
C ASN A 111 9.91 -29.51 -2.04
N GLY A 112 9.57 -28.32 -1.52
CA GLY A 112 10.40 -27.59 -0.56
C GLY A 112 11.64 -26.90 -1.15
N LYS A 113 11.92 -27.06 -2.45
CA LYS A 113 13.03 -26.37 -3.12
C LYS A 113 12.55 -25.09 -3.78
N GLU A 114 13.20 -23.98 -3.43
CA GLU A 114 12.97 -22.68 -4.04
C GLU A 114 13.61 -22.58 -5.43
N LYS A 115 12.85 -22.09 -6.40
CA LYS A 115 13.33 -21.74 -7.74
C LYS A 115 12.93 -20.30 -8.06
N VAL A 116 13.91 -19.45 -8.35
CA VAL A 116 13.68 -18.09 -8.85
C VAL A 116 13.08 -18.19 -10.26
N VAL A 117 11.89 -17.63 -10.42
CA VAL A 117 11.16 -17.54 -11.70
C VAL A 117 11.43 -16.21 -12.38
N ASP A 118 11.49 -15.14 -11.59
CA ASP A 118 11.71 -13.79 -12.12
C ASP A 118 12.44 -12.89 -11.12
N VAL A 119 13.13 -11.88 -11.65
CA VAL A 119 13.81 -10.87 -10.85
C VAL A 119 13.56 -9.49 -11.46
N ILE A 120 12.92 -8.62 -10.69
CA ILE A 120 12.72 -7.23 -11.07
C ILE A 120 13.59 -6.33 -10.19
N ASN A 121 14.22 -5.33 -10.80
CA ASN A 121 14.78 -4.20 -10.06
C ASN A 121 13.62 -3.26 -9.74
N LEU A 122 13.48 -2.90 -8.47
CA LEU A 122 12.49 -1.95 -8.01
C LEU A 122 13.03 -0.53 -8.28
N GLU A 123 12.79 -0.02 -9.48
CA GLU A 123 13.03 1.37 -9.82
C GLU A 123 11.96 2.22 -9.15
N ILE A 124 12.21 2.57 -7.89
CA ILE A 124 11.32 3.39 -7.07
C ILE A 124 11.31 4.82 -7.64
N GLU A 125 10.14 5.29 -8.04
CA GLU A 125 9.98 6.68 -8.45
C GLU A 125 10.29 7.62 -7.28
N PRO A 126 10.92 8.79 -7.55
CA PRO A 126 11.08 9.82 -6.55
C PRO A 126 9.76 10.14 -5.86
N TYR A 127 9.83 10.35 -4.54
CA TYR A 127 8.66 10.78 -3.79
C TYR A 127 8.12 12.10 -4.36
N SER A 128 6.81 12.13 -4.65
CA SER A 128 6.13 13.33 -5.12
C SER A 128 5.08 13.75 -4.10
N PRO A 129 5.16 14.98 -3.55
CA PRO A 129 4.21 15.45 -2.56
C PRO A 129 2.81 15.67 -3.16
N ASN A 130 2.67 15.69 -4.48
CA ASN A 130 1.40 15.99 -5.13
C ASN A 130 0.40 14.82 -5.11
N ILE A 131 0.80 13.63 -4.64
CA ILE A 131 -0.06 12.44 -4.63
C ILE A 131 -0.13 11.86 -3.22
N ILE A 132 -1.34 11.79 -2.67
CA ILE A 132 -1.59 11.28 -1.31
C ILE A 132 -1.72 9.75 -1.37
N PHE A 133 -1.07 9.04 -0.43
CA PHE A 133 -1.13 7.57 -0.26
C PHE A 133 -0.72 6.75 -1.49
N ASP A 134 0.21 7.26 -2.31
CA ASP A 134 0.66 6.59 -3.53
C ASP A 134 2.19 6.46 -3.60
N PHE A 135 2.79 6.05 -2.48
CA PHE A 135 4.23 5.79 -2.37
C PHE A 135 4.46 4.53 -1.52
N PRO A 136 5.39 3.65 -1.93
CA PRO A 136 6.28 3.78 -3.08
C PRO A 136 5.63 3.37 -4.41
N LYS A 137 6.06 4.01 -5.50
CA LYS A 137 5.72 3.64 -6.87
C LYS A 137 6.91 3.02 -7.56
N ILE A 138 6.69 1.95 -8.30
CA ILE A 138 7.70 1.26 -9.10
C ILE A 138 7.34 1.42 -10.56
N LYS A 139 8.32 1.81 -11.37
CA LYS A 139 8.21 1.77 -12.81
C LYS A 139 8.94 0.54 -13.35
N LEU A 140 8.29 -0.21 -14.21
CA LEU A 140 8.91 -1.34 -14.91
C LEU A 140 9.41 -0.90 -16.29
N LYS A 141 10.34 -1.67 -16.85
CA LYS A 141 10.94 -1.40 -18.17
C LYS A 141 9.93 -1.38 -19.32
N ASN A 142 8.86 -2.16 -19.18
CA ASN A 142 7.77 -2.24 -20.16
C ASN A 142 6.78 -1.06 -20.06
N GLY A 143 7.04 -0.08 -19.17
CA GLY A 143 6.18 1.10 -19.00
C GLY A 143 5.10 0.96 -17.92
N GLU A 144 4.89 -0.24 -17.37
CA GLU A 144 3.96 -0.42 -16.26
C GLU A 144 4.38 0.39 -15.02
N ILE A 145 3.41 0.95 -14.33
CA ILE A 145 3.61 1.64 -13.05
C ILE A 145 2.75 0.98 -11.99
N TRP A 146 3.39 0.59 -10.90
CA TRP A 146 2.78 -0.10 -9.77
C TRP A 146 2.92 0.74 -8.51
N SER A 147 1.84 0.84 -7.74
CA SER A 147 1.87 1.38 -6.39
C SER A 147 1.90 0.24 -5.38
N LEU A 148 2.82 0.33 -4.43
CA LEU A 148 2.89 -0.58 -3.31
C LEU A 148 2.36 0.10 -2.06
N SER A 149 1.63 -0.66 -1.24
CA SER A 149 1.16 -0.19 0.05
C SER A 149 1.14 -1.32 1.07
N PHE A 150 1.21 -0.96 2.34
CA PHE A 150 1.12 -1.90 3.44
C PHE A 150 -0.21 -1.75 4.16
N ARG A 151 -0.78 -2.87 4.59
CA ARG A 151 -1.92 -2.90 5.50
C ARG A 151 -1.68 -3.92 6.60
N LYS A 152 -2.21 -3.65 7.78
CA LYS A 152 -2.29 -4.62 8.86
C LYS A 152 -3.74 -5.04 9.04
N ILE A 153 -4.03 -6.32 8.83
CA ILE A 153 -5.38 -6.89 8.96
C ILE A 153 -5.26 -8.17 9.78
N ASN A 154 -6.01 -8.28 10.88
CA ASN A 154 -5.98 -9.44 11.79
C ASN A 154 -4.56 -9.83 12.26
N GLY A 155 -3.69 -8.84 12.48
CA GLY A 155 -2.30 -9.05 12.90
C GLY A 155 -1.32 -9.35 11.76
N GLU A 156 -1.82 -9.69 10.57
CA GLU A 156 -1.00 -9.96 9.38
C GLU A 156 -0.56 -8.67 8.69
N LYS A 157 0.73 -8.53 8.39
CA LYS A 157 1.24 -7.46 7.54
C LYS A 157 1.13 -7.88 6.08
N ARG A 158 0.33 -7.14 5.33
CA ARG A 158 0.07 -7.36 3.90
C ARG A 158 0.85 -6.36 3.06
N LEU A 159 1.53 -6.84 2.02
CA LEU A 159 2.09 -6.03 0.94
C LEU A 159 1.16 -6.10 -0.27
N ILE A 160 0.57 -4.97 -0.61
CA ILE A 160 -0.44 -4.84 -1.66
C ILE A 160 0.22 -4.30 -2.92
N TRP A 161 -0.07 -4.94 -4.04
CA TRP A 161 0.33 -4.51 -5.37
C TRP A 161 -0.88 -3.96 -6.11
N LYS A 162 -0.80 -2.70 -6.55
CA LYS A 162 -1.85 -2.05 -7.34
C LYS A 162 -1.27 -1.47 -8.62
N GLN A 163 -1.62 -2.05 -9.77
CA GLN A 163 -1.27 -1.47 -11.07
C GLN A 163 -1.97 -0.11 -11.21
N LYS A 164 -1.20 0.91 -11.56
CA LYS A 164 -1.69 2.26 -11.85
C LYS A 164 -1.68 2.52 -13.33
N ILE A 165 -0.64 2.09 -14.03
CA ILE A 165 -0.53 2.20 -15.48
C ILE A 165 -0.11 0.82 -16.02
N ASN A 166 -0.80 0.32 -17.04
CA ASN A 166 -0.45 -0.94 -17.70
C ASN A 166 0.63 -0.73 -18.79
N ASN A 167 1.05 -1.81 -19.46
CA ASN A 167 2.11 -1.76 -20.49
C ASN A 167 1.71 -0.99 -21.77
N SER A 168 0.41 -0.72 -22.00
CA SER A 168 -0.06 0.13 -23.09
C SER A 168 -0.19 1.61 -22.71
N GLY A 169 0.13 1.97 -21.46
CA GLY A 169 0.04 3.34 -20.96
C GLY A 169 -1.36 3.73 -20.45
N ALA A 170 -2.31 2.79 -20.40
CA ALA A 170 -3.65 3.04 -19.89
C ALA A 170 -3.67 3.13 -18.36
N LEU A 171 -4.43 4.10 -17.84
CA LEU A 171 -4.68 4.25 -16.41
C LEU A 171 -5.59 3.13 -15.91
N MET A 172 -5.14 2.42 -14.88
CA MET A 172 -5.87 1.33 -14.25
C MET A 172 -6.61 1.84 -13.01
N LEU A 173 -7.94 1.80 -13.07
CA LEU A 173 -8.81 2.15 -11.95
C LEU A 173 -9.37 0.88 -11.31
N THR A 174 -9.02 0.67 -10.04
CA THR A 174 -9.71 -0.33 -9.21
C THR A 174 -10.85 0.35 -8.47
N ILE A 175 -12.09 0.00 -8.83
CA ILE A 175 -13.29 0.44 -8.13
C ILE A 175 -13.68 -0.65 -7.15
N ASP A 176 -13.77 -0.31 -5.86
CA ASP A 176 -14.32 -1.19 -4.84
C ASP A 176 -15.83 -0.93 -4.72
N ASP A 177 -16.60 -1.67 -5.51
CA ASP A 177 -18.06 -1.54 -5.62
C ASP A 177 -18.82 -2.17 -4.45
N ARG A 178 -18.12 -2.83 -3.52
CA ARG A 178 -18.74 -3.51 -2.36
C ARG A 178 -19.47 -2.53 -1.45
N SER A 179 -19.03 -1.28 -1.42
CA SER A 179 -19.70 -0.20 -0.69
C SER A 179 -21.12 0.10 -1.20
N ILE A 180 -21.43 -0.26 -2.44
CA ILE A 180 -22.72 -0.03 -3.12
C ILE A 180 -23.73 -1.14 -2.80
N ILE A 181 -23.27 -2.33 -2.36
CA ILE A 181 -24.14 -3.49 -2.05
C ILE A 181 -25.13 -3.08 -0.95
N LYS A 182 -26.43 -2.98 -1.25
CA LYS A 182 -27.43 -2.47 -0.28
C LYS A 182 -27.69 -3.44 0.88
N ASP A 183 -27.69 -4.75 0.60
CA ASP A 183 -27.93 -5.78 1.61
C ASP A 183 -26.75 -5.85 2.60
N PRO A 184 -26.98 -5.69 3.91
CA PRO A 184 -25.91 -5.62 4.90
C PRO A 184 -25.19 -6.96 5.12
N VAL A 185 -25.88 -8.09 4.95
CA VAL A 185 -25.28 -9.42 5.11
C VAL A 185 -24.38 -9.71 3.91
N LYS A 186 -24.89 -9.52 2.69
CA LYS A 186 -24.09 -9.70 1.46
C LYS A 186 -22.93 -8.71 1.38
N ARG A 187 -23.13 -7.47 1.82
CA ARG A 187 -22.04 -6.47 1.89
C ARG A 187 -20.95 -6.96 2.83
N LYS A 188 -21.31 -7.47 4.01
CA LYS A 188 -20.35 -7.99 4.98
C LYS A 188 -19.56 -9.16 4.38
N GLU A 189 -20.24 -10.14 3.79
CA GLU A 189 -19.61 -11.28 3.12
C GLU A 189 -18.66 -10.82 2.00
N ALA A 190 -19.07 -9.86 1.17
CA ALA A 190 -18.20 -9.32 0.11
C ALA A 190 -16.99 -8.57 0.66
N LEU A 191 -17.15 -7.85 1.77
CA LEU A 191 -16.07 -7.11 2.45
C LEU A 191 -15.06 -8.05 3.13
N GLU A 192 -15.42 -9.30 3.41
CA GLU A 192 -14.48 -10.32 3.90
C GLU A 192 -13.51 -10.80 2.80
N GLY A 193 -13.90 -10.67 1.52
CA GLY A 193 -13.01 -10.92 0.38
C GLY A 193 -11.95 -9.82 0.19
N GLU A 194 -10.92 -10.09 -0.62
CA GLU A 194 -9.93 -9.08 -1.01
C GLU A 194 -10.00 -8.79 -2.51
N VAL A 195 -9.90 -7.50 -2.86
CA VAL A 195 -10.05 -6.99 -4.24
C VAL A 195 -8.73 -6.57 -4.87
N LEU A 196 -7.60 -6.90 -4.22
CA LEU A 196 -6.26 -6.58 -4.70
C LEU A 196 -5.35 -7.80 -4.61
N THR A 197 -4.33 -7.84 -5.47
CA THR A 197 -3.22 -8.77 -5.36
C THR A 197 -2.38 -8.39 -4.14
N TYR A 198 -2.15 -9.36 -3.24
CA TYR A 198 -1.36 -9.11 -2.04
C TYR A 198 -0.58 -10.33 -1.57
N TYR A 199 0.52 -10.02 -0.89
CA TYR A 199 1.35 -10.96 -0.16
C TYR A 199 1.25 -10.69 1.35
N ILE A 200 1.57 -11.69 2.16
CA ILE A 200 1.72 -11.58 3.62
C ILE A 200 3.19 -11.79 3.98
N LEU A 201 3.72 -11.01 4.92
CA LEU A 201 5.07 -11.19 5.43
C LEU A 201 5.22 -12.60 6.06
N GLU A 202 6.19 -13.39 5.61
CA GLU A 202 6.59 -14.60 6.33
C GLU A 202 7.54 -14.24 7.47
N ASN A 203 7.22 -14.75 8.65
CA ASN A 203 8.06 -14.65 9.84
C ASN A 203 9.12 -15.75 9.84
#